data_AF-A0A7S2HBZ1-F1
#
_entry.id   AF-A0A7S2HBZ1-F1
#
_cell.length_a   1.000
_cell.length_b   1.000
_cell.length_c   1.000
_cell.angle_alpha   90.00
_cell.angle_beta   90.00
_cell.angle_gamma   90.00
#
_symmetry.space_group_name_H-M   'P 1'
#
loop_
_entity.id
_entity.type
_entity.pdbx_description
1 polymer ?
#
loop_
_entity_poly.entity_id
_entity_poly.type
_entity_poly.pdbx_seq_one_letter_code
_entity_poly.pdbx_strand_id
1 'polypeptide(L)'
;TSANACIFLGGIAAGGLIQTYRKNSNRGAHVSVVSMKGTIGPDSGEINVRDYGGLLDKAFSSKPSCVALVVNSPGGTPAQSSMLFKKLRTLRGEHSQVPL
;
A
#
# COMPACT_ATOMS: atom_id res chain seq x y z
N THR A 1 -0.28 3.18 -24.52
CA THR A 1 0.12 1.81 -24.09
C THR A 1 0.88 1.98 -22.79
N SER A 2 0.40 1.66 -21.58
CA SER A 2 -0.57 0.70 -21.09
C SER A 2 -1.46 1.31 -19.99
N ALA A 3 -2.74 0.96 -20.00
CA ALA A 3 -3.64 1.17 -18.88
C ALA A 3 -3.32 0.13 -17.81
N ASN A 4 -2.72 0.54 -16.69
CA ASN A 4 -2.60 -0.34 -15.51
C ASN A 4 -3.89 -0.23 -14.72
N ALA A 5 -4.93 -0.80 -15.34
CA ALA A 5 -6.18 -1.11 -14.71
C ALA A 5 -5.90 -2.03 -13.52
N CYS A 6 -6.40 -1.63 -12.37
CA CYS A 6 -6.55 -2.49 -11.22
C CYS A 6 -7.56 -3.60 -11.61
N ILE A 7 -7.06 -4.72 -12.14
CA ILE A 7 -7.86 -5.90 -12.47
C ILE A 7 -7.12 -7.10 -11.89
N PHE A 8 -7.42 -7.40 -10.62
CA PHE A 8 -7.20 -8.74 -10.09
C PHE A 8 -8.28 -9.64 -10.70
N LEU A 9 -7.90 -10.36 -11.75
CA LEU A 9 -8.65 -11.49 -12.29
C LEU A 9 -8.50 -12.67 -11.32
N GLY A 10 -9.46 -12.78 -10.40
CA GLY A 10 -9.68 -13.96 -9.59
C GLY A 10 -11.18 -14.29 -9.58
N GLY A 11 -11.64 -14.98 -10.61
CA GLY A 11 -12.84 -15.83 -10.56
C GLY A 11 -12.35 -17.27 -10.54
N ILE A 12 -12.90 -18.20 -9.77
CA ILE A 12 -14.32 -18.51 -9.65
C ILE A 12 -14.62 -18.93 -8.20
N ALA A 13 -15.58 -18.28 -7.56
CA ALA A 13 -16.46 -18.95 -6.60
C ALA A 13 -17.78 -18.19 -6.55
N ALA A 14 -18.86 -18.91 -6.82
CA ALA A 14 -20.22 -18.44 -6.70
C ALA A 14 -20.45 -17.76 -5.33
N GLY A 15 -21.10 -16.60 -5.34
CA GLY A 15 -21.65 -15.98 -4.13
C GLY A 15 -20.62 -15.33 -3.22
N GLY A 16 -20.04 -14.20 -3.64
CA GLY A 16 -19.24 -13.35 -2.77
C GLY A 16 -18.90 -12.05 -3.47
N LEU A 17 -19.38 -10.93 -2.91
CA LEU A 17 -19.32 -9.58 -3.46
C LEU A 17 -17.88 -9.18 -3.83
N ILE A 18 -17.56 -9.17 -5.13
CA ILE A 18 -16.37 -8.49 -5.66
C ILE A 18 -16.56 -7.00 -5.39
N GLN A 19 -15.91 -6.49 -4.35
CA GLN A 19 -15.98 -5.09 -3.99
C GLN A 19 -15.06 -4.28 -4.89
N THR A 20 -15.55 -3.99 -6.10
CA THR A 20 -14.99 -2.99 -6.99
C THR A 20 -14.94 -1.66 -6.22
N TYR A 21 -13.74 -1.22 -5.86
CA TYR A 21 -13.54 0.02 -5.09
C TYR A 21 -13.98 1.22 -5.93
N ARG A 22 -15.15 1.77 -5.59
CA ARG A 22 -15.79 2.90 -6.29
C ARG A 22 -14.98 4.17 -6.08
N LYS A 23 -14.32 4.64 -7.14
CA LYS A 23 -13.72 5.98 -7.26
C LYS A 23 -14.77 7.04 -6.86
N ASN A 24 -14.66 7.60 -5.65
CA ASN A 24 -15.51 8.71 -5.22
C ASN A 24 -14.78 10.02 -5.46
N SER A 25 -15.13 10.73 -6.54
CA SER A 25 -14.50 11.97 -6.97
C SER A 25 -15.20 13.21 -6.42
N ASN A 26 -15.62 13.21 -5.15
CA ASN A 26 -16.24 14.38 -4.51
C ASN A 26 -15.42 14.82 -3.30
N ARG A 27 -14.73 15.96 -3.51
CA ARG A 27 -14.16 16.91 -2.55
C ARG A 27 -14.32 16.51 -1.06
N GLY A 28 -13.30 15.85 -0.51
CA GLY A 28 -13.16 15.61 0.93
C GLY A 28 -12.53 14.27 1.31
N ALA A 29 -12.73 13.24 0.48
CA ALA A 29 -12.23 11.88 0.72
C ALA A 29 -11.28 11.44 -0.41
N HIS A 30 -9.98 11.37 -0.13
CA HIS A 30 -8.97 10.84 -1.05
C HIS A 30 -8.35 9.54 -0.52
N VAL A 31 -7.87 8.72 -1.45
CA VAL A 31 -7.12 7.49 -1.14
C VAL A 31 -5.65 7.76 -1.40
N SER A 32 -4.80 7.50 -0.42
CA SER A 32 -3.35 7.62 -0.59
C SER A 32 -2.81 6.31 -1.13
N VAL A 33 -2.27 6.34 -2.35
CA VAL A 33 -1.67 5.16 -2.98
C VAL A 33 -0.16 5.25 -2.86
N VAL A 34 0.46 4.24 -2.26
CA VAL A 34 1.92 4.13 -2.15
C VAL A 34 2.38 2.94 -3.01
N SER A 35 3.16 3.23 -4.05
CA SER A 35 3.73 2.21 -4.93
C SER A 35 5.17 1.94 -4.54
N MET A 36 5.48 0.67 -4.27
CA MET A 36 6.80 0.18 -3.94
C MET A 36 7.22 -0.84 -4.99
N LYS A 37 8.38 -0.62 -5.61
CA LYS A 37 8.90 -1.50 -6.67
C LYS A 37 10.37 -1.80 -6.41
N GLY A 38 10.73 -3.07 -6.58
CA GLY A 38 12.12 -3.54 -6.45
C GLY A 38 12.30 -4.61 -5.37
N THR A 39 13.54 -5.05 -5.21
CA THR A 39 13.94 -5.99 -4.15
C THR A 39 13.73 -5.35 -2.77
N ILE A 40 13.35 -6.13 -1.75
CA ILE A 40 13.31 -5.66 -0.36
C ILE A 40 14.69 -5.85 0.25
N GLY A 41 15.41 -4.79 0.57
CA GLY A 41 16.78 -4.90 1.09
C GLY A 41 17.32 -3.58 1.63
N PRO A 42 18.54 -3.54 2.16
CA PRO A 42 19.08 -2.37 2.86
C PRO A 42 19.53 -1.25 1.92
N ASP A 43 19.68 -1.52 0.62
CA ASP A 43 20.34 -0.61 -0.31
C ASP A 43 19.41 0.51 -0.80
N SER A 44 20.00 1.61 -1.27
CA SER A 44 19.23 2.72 -1.84
C SER A 44 18.55 2.32 -3.16
N GLY A 45 17.26 2.61 -3.29
CA GLY A 45 16.47 2.23 -4.46
C GLY A 45 15.82 0.85 -4.36
N GLU A 46 16.06 0.14 -3.25
CA GLU A 46 15.31 -1.02 -2.83
C GLU A 46 14.09 -0.63 -1.97
N ILE A 47 13.19 -1.58 -1.75
CA ILE A 47 12.06 -1.40 -0.85
C ILE A 47 12.57 -1.53 0.59
N ASN A 48 12.70 -0.39 1.27
CA ASN A 48 13.20 -0.33 2.64
C ASN A 48 12.52 0.77 3.46
N VAL A 49 12.65 0.70 4.79
CA VAL A 49 12.01 1.66 5.71
C VAL A 49 12.63 3.05 5.61
N ARG A 50 13.90 3.17 5.22
CA ARG A 50 14.60 4.45 5.11
C ARG A 50 14.03 5.31 3.98
N ASP A 51 13.78 4.68 2.83
CA ASP A 51 13.32 5.33 1.61
C ASP A 51 11.79 5.48 1.61
N TYR A 52 11.06 4.46 2.07
CA TYR A 52 9.59 4.46 2.06
C TYR A 52 8.94 4.91 3.36
N GLY A 53 9.67 4.95 4.48
CA GLY A 53 9.12 5.35 5.79
C GLY A 53 8.51 6.75 5.76
N GLY A 54 9.25 7.73 5.23
CA GLY A 54 8.75 9.10 5.10
C GLY A 54 7.59 9.24 4.11
N LEU A 55 7.50 8.37 3.09
CA LEU A 55 6.37 8.35 2.16
C LEU A 55 5.10 7.79 2.83
N LEU A 56 5.27 6.74 3.64
CA LEU A 56 4.18 6.18 4.44
C LEU A 56 3.69 7.20 5.46
N ASP A 57 4.60 7.86 6.20
CA ASP A 57 4.24 8.87 7.18
C ASP A 57 3.44 10.02 6.53
N LYS A 58 3.84 10.48 5.34
CA LYS A 58 3.08 11.48 4.56
C LYS A 58 1.72 10.97 4.10
N ALA A 59 1.64 9.72 3.65
CA ALA A 59 0.39 9.11 3.20
C ALA A 59 -0.65 9.08 4.32
N PHE A 60 -0.24 8.71 5.54
CA PHE A 60 -1.12 8.69 6.72
C PHE A 60 -1.41 10.09 7.29
N SER A 61 -0.45 11.00 7.27
CA SER A 61 -0.63 12.39 7.74
C SER A 61 -1.71 13.14 6.96
N SER A 62 -1.91 12.80 5.69
CA SER A 62 -2.96 13.38 4.85
C SER A 62 -4.40 12.96 5.23
N LYS A 63 -4.57 12.14 6.29
CA LYS A 63 -5.86 11.60 6.77
C LYS A 63 -6.75 11.07 5.63
N PRO A 64 -6.22 10.17 4.78
CA PRO A 64 -7.01 9.64 3.67
C PRO A 64 -8.11 8.72 4.21
N SER A 65 -9.12 8.48 3.38
CA SER A 65 -10.16 7.50 3.72
C SER A 65 -9.65 6.06 3.67
N CYS A 66 -8.53 5.82 2.98
CA CYS A 66 -7.85 4.53 2.88
C CYS A 66 -6.41 4.74 2.38
N VAL A 67 -5.49 3.86 2.78
CA VAL A 67 -4.13 3.77 2.22
C VAL A 67 -4.02 2.49 1.41
N ALA A 68 -3.76 2.60 0.11
CA ALA A 68 -3.54 1.45 -0.75
C ALA A 68 -2.04 1.24 -1.00
N LEU A 69 -1.54 0.05 -0.62
CA LEU A 69 -0.14 -0.32 -0.83
C LEU A 69 -0.01 -1.23 -2.04
N VAL A 70 0.73 -0.78 -3.06
CA VAL A 70 1.05 -1.59 -4.24
C VAL A 70 2.50 -2.05 -4.13
N VAL A 71 2.69 -3.33 -3.80
CA VAL A 71 4.02 -3.94 -3.67
C VAL A 71 4.32 -4.80 -4.87
N ASN A 72 5.32 -4.40 -5.65
CA ASN A 72 5.87 -5.22 -6.72
C ASN A 72 7.33 -5.55 -6.41
N SER A 73 7.53 -6.65 -5.69
CA SER A 73 8.83 -7.11 -5.26
C SER A 73 9.06 -8.57 -5.65
N PRO A 74 10.19 -8.91 -6.28
CA PRO A 74 10.57 -10.29 -6.55
C PRO A 74 11.00 -11.05 -5.28
N GLY A 75 11.08 -10.38 -4.12
CA GLY A 75 11.55 -10.93 -2.86
C GLY A 75 12.59 -10.02 -2.21
N GLY A 76 13.36 -10.58 -1.28
CA GLY A 76 14.39 -9.81 -0.59
C GLY A 76 14.84 -10.38 0.75
N THR A 77 15.45 -9.52 1.56
CA THR A 77 16.01 -9.85 2.87
C THR A 77 14.88 -9.99 3.90
N PRO A 78 14.72 -11.16 4.56
CA PRO A 78 13.63 -11.40 5.51
C PRO A 78 13.57 -10.39 6.67
N ALA A 79 14.74 -9.96 7.16
CA ALA A 79 14.85 -8.97 8.21
C ALA A 79 14.27 -7.61 7.78
N GLN A 80 14.53 -7.17 6.54
CA GLN A 80 14.04 -5.90 6.00
C GLN A 80 12.52 -5.93 5.78
N SER A 81 12.00 -7.05 5.26
CA SER A 81 10.54 -7.25 5.15
C SER A 81 9.84 -7.17 6.52
N SER A 82 10.44 -7.76 7.56
CA SER A 82 9.90 -7.70 8.92
C SER A 82 9.92 -6.28 9.49
N MET A 83 11.00 -5.52 9.26
CA MET A 83 11.09 -4.11 9.67
C MET A 83 10.02 -3.25 8.98
N LEU A 84 9.82 -3.46 7.68
CA LEU A 84 8.80 -2.76 6.92
C LEU A 84 7.38 -3.08 7.43
N PHE A 85 7.11 -4.37 7.67
CA PHE A 85 5.84 -4.80 8.25
C PHE A 85 5.59 -4.19 9.64
N LYS A 86 6.61 -4.15 10.51
CA LYS A 86 6.51 -3.52 11.84
C LYS A 86 6.19 -2.04 11.72
N LYS A 87 6.87 -1.29 10.85
CA LYS A 87 6.58 0.14 10.62
C LYS A 87 5.15 0.37 10.13
N LEU A 88 4.67 -0.43 9.18
CA LEU A 88 3.26 -0.37 8.72
C LEU A 88 2.27 -0.66 9.86
N ARG A 89 2.58 -1.64 10.71
CA ARG A 89 1.76 -1.98 11.87
C ARG A 89 1.71 -0.86 12.90
N THR A 90 2.86 -0.22 13.18
CA THR A 90 2.96 0.96 14.04
C THR A 90 2.12 2.10 13.50
N LEU A 91 2.28 2.45 12.22
CA LEU A 91 1.50 3.51 11.58
C LEU A 91 0.00 3.25 11.61
N ARG A 92 -0.42 1.99 11.38
CA ARG A 92 -1.83 1.61 11.50
C ARG A 92 -2.33 1.68 12.95
N GLY A 93 -1.47 1.44 13.94
CA GLY A 93 -1.80 1.63 15.35
C GLY A 93 -1.99 3.10 15.71
N GLU A 94 -1.12 3.97 15.21
CA GLU A 94 -1.20 5.43 15.39
C GLU A 94 -2.40 6.03 14.64
N HIS A 95 -2.76 5.46 13.49
CA HIS A 95 -3.84 5.91 12.62
C HIS A 95 -4.99 4.89 12.51
N SER A 96 -5.55 4.49 13.65
CA SER A 96 -6.62 3.47 13.72
C SER A 96 -7.89 3.79 12.92
N GLN A 97 -8.09 5.06 12.57
CA GLN A 97 -9.23 5.55 11.79
C GLN A 97 -9.06 5.35 10.28
N VAL A 98 -7.84 5.05 9.81
CA VAL A 98 -7.50 4.92 8.39
C VAL A 98 -7.28 3.44 8.07
N PRO A 99 -8.15 2.81 7.25
CA PRO A 99 -7.94 1.44 6.80
C PRO A 99 -6.75 1.34 5.82
N LEU A 100 -6.02 0.23 5.91
CA LEU A 100 -4.89 -0.16 5.05
C LEU A 100 -5.12 -1.56 4.50
#